data_AF-A0A930F0S7-F1
#
_entry.id   AF-A0A930F0S7-F1
#
_cell.length_a   1.000
_cell.length_b   1.000
_cell.length_c   1.000
_cell.angle_alpha   90.00
_cell.angle_beta   90.00
_cell.angle_gamma   90.00
#
_symmetry.space_group_name_H-M   'P 1'
#
loop_
_entity.id
_entity.type
_entity.pdbx_description
1 polymer ?
#
loop_
_entity_poly.entity_id
_entity_poly.type
_entity_poly.pdbx_seq_one_letter_code
_entity_poly.pdbx_strand_id
1 'polypeptide(L)'
;MSFNLPKLDYAYNALEPIIDAKTMEIHHTKHHQAYIDNLNKAIEGTNLEGKSIEEICKAAEAPALRNNGGGHYNHSLFWEILTPNGAKEPVGNVKKAIENYGGFEKFKADFSEAAKTRFGSGWAWLCKKENGEVEICSTP
;
A
#
# COMPACT_ATOMS: atom_id res chain seq x y z
N MET A 1 -19.83 -11.26 1.56
CA MET A 1 -18.67 -11.52 0.67
C MET A 1 -17.42 -11.28 1.49
N SER A 2 -16.43 -12.18 1.40
CA SER A 2 -15.17 -12.08 2.15
C SER A 2 -14.04 -11.50 1.30
N PHE A 3 -13.11 -10.81 1.94
CA PHE A 3 -11.85 -10.40 1.31
C PHE A 3 -10.97 -11.63 1.05
N ASN A 4 -10.19 -11.58 -0.03
CA ASN A 4 -9.30 -12.65 -0.45
C ASN A 4 -7.92 -12.09 -0.73
N LEU A 5 -6.90 -12.95 -0.65
CA LEU A 5 -5.53 -12.58 -0.98
C LEU A 5 -5.43 -12.30 -2.49
N PRO A 6 -5.02 -11.09 -2.91
CA PRO A 6 -4.83 -10.78 -4.32
C PRO A 6 -3.84 -11.75 -4.95
N LYS A 7 -4.05 -12.10 -6.23
CA LYS A 7 -3.04 -12.87 -6.96
C LYS A 7 -1.97 -11.90 -7.45
N LEU A 8 -0.70 -12.29 -7.33
CA LEU A 8 0.39 -11.57 -7.96
C LEU A 8 0.44 -11.90 -9.45
N ASP A 9 0.54 -10.88 -10.30
CA ASP A 9 0.66 -11.05 -11.76
C ASP A 9 2.11 -11.34 -12.20
N TYR A 10 3.00 -11.60 -11.24
CA TYR A 10 4.41 -11.88 -11.45
C TYR A 10 4.94 -12.90 -10.45
N ALA A 11 6.03 -13.58 -10.81
CA ALA A 11 6.67 -14.57 -9.96
C ALA A 11 7.28 -13.93 -8.70
N TYR A 12 7.41 -14.69 -7.61
CA TYR A 12 7.96 -14.18 -6.35
C TYR A 12 9.40 -13.65 -6.46
N ASN A 13 10.20 -14.14 -7.41
CA ASN A 13 11.56 -13.67 -7.65
C ASN A 13 11.66 -12.54 -8.71
N ALA A 14 10.53 -12.07 -9.25
CA ALA A 14 10.53 -11.12 -10.37
C ALA A 14 11.05 -9.71 -10.00
N LEU A 15 11.17 -9.40 -8.71
CA LEU A 15 11.66 -8.12 -8.20
C LEU A 15 13.09 -8.18 -7.67
N GLU A 16 13.79 -9.31 -7.86
CA GLU A 16 15.20 -9.41 -7.49
C GLU A 16 16.08 -8.47 -8.32
N PRO A 17 17.14 -7.88 -7.72
CA PRO A 17 17.61 -8.07 -6.35
C PRO A 17 17.00 -7.09 -5.33
N ILE A 18 15.97 -6.32 -5.71
CA ILE A 18 15.42 -5.25 -4.86
C ILE A 18 14.57 -5.81 -3.72
N ILE A 19 13.75 -6.82 -4.02
CA ILE A 19 13.03 -7.61 -3.02
C ILE A 19 13.27 -9.09 -3.34
N ASP A 20 13.85 -9.84 -2.41
CA ASP A 20 14.14 -11.26 -2.62
C ASP A 20 12.87 -12.12 -2.61
N ALA A 21 12.95 -13.28 -3.27
CA ALA A 21 11.81 -14.18 -3.40
C ALA A 21 11.23 -14.66 -2.07
N LYS A 22 12.07 -14.84 -1.04
CA LYS A 22 11.62 -15.33 0.26
C LYS A 22 10.83 -14.25 1.00
N THR A 23 11.29 -13.01 0.95
CA THR A 23 10.56 -11.85 1.44
C THR A 23 9.22 -11.72 0.74
N MET A 24 9.18 -11.79 -0.60
CA MET A 24 7.93 -11.72 -1.36
C MET A 24 6.93 -12.82 -0.97
N GLU A 25 7.38 -14.07 -0.86
CA GLU A 25 6.55 -15.20 -0.46
C GLU A 25 5.97 -15.01 0.95
N ILE A 26 6.80 -14.67 1.94
CA ILE A 26 6.37 -14.51 3.34
C ILE A 26 5.46 -13.28 3.48
N HIS A 27 5.84 -12.15 2.90
CA HIS A 27 5.09 -10.90 3.00
C HIS A 27 3.69 -11.01 2.38
N HIS A 28 3.60 -11.69 1.24
CA HIS A 28 2.33 -11.94 0.56
C HIS A 28 1.51 -13.05 1.25
N THR A 29 2.04 -14.27 1.36
CA THR A 29 1.24 -15.44 1.77
C THR A 29 1.04 -15.59 3.27
N LYS A 30 1.84 -14.88 4.10
CA LYS A 30 1.71 -14.92 5.56
C LYS A 30 1.19 -13.60 6.10
N HIS A 31 1.91 -12.49 5.88
CA HIS A 31 1.54 -11.21 6.48
C HIS A 31 0.24 -10.66 5.89
N HIS A 32 0.13 -10.56 4.56
CA HIS A 32 -1.10 -10.07 3.94
C HIS A 32 -2.29 -11.01 4.21
N GLN A 33 -2.09 -12.33 4.14
CA GLN A 33 -3.12 -13.31 4.50
C GLN A 33 -3.61 -13.14 5.94
N ALA A 34 -2.72 -12.90 6.90
CA ALA A 34 -3.11 -12.71 8.30
C ALA A 34 -4.00 -11.46 8.49
N TYR A 35 -3.73 -10.35 7.78
CA TYR A 35 -4.60 -9.19 7.80
C TYR A 35 -6.00 -9.53 7.25
N ILE A 36 -6.06 -10.29 6.16
CA ILE A 36 -7.34 -10.69 5.54
C ILE A 36 -8.14 -11.60 6.47
N ASP A 37 -7.50 -12.63 7.04
CA ASP A 37 -8.16 -13.58 7.95
C ASP A 37 -8.76 -12.87 9.17
N ASN A 38 -7.99 -11.95 9.77
CA ASN A 38 -8.43 -11.20 10.93
C ASN A 38 -9.49 -10.14 10.58
N LEU A 39 -9.38 -9.50 9.40
CA LEU A 39 -10.40 -8.57 8.91
C LEU A 39 -11.74 -9.29 8.69
N ASN A 40 -11.72 -10.42 7.98
CA ASN A 40 -12.92 -11.21 7.71
C ASN A 40 -13.62 -11.63 9.01
N LYS A 41 -12.86 -12.10 10.01
CA LYS A 41 -13.41 -12.39 11.35
C LYS A 41 -13.99 -11.17 12.04
N ALA A 42 -13.38 -9.99 11.87
CA ALA A 42 -13.82 -8.76 12.53
C ALA A 42 -15.11 -8.17 11.94
N ILE A 43 -15.42 -8.47 10.68
CA ILE A 43 -16.62 -7.95 9.99
C ILE A 43 -17.78 -8.93 9.92
N GLU A 44 -17.55 -10.22 10.18
CA GLU A 44 -18.57 -11.28 10.12
C GLU A 44 -19.77 -10.96 11.01
N GLY A 45 -20.98 -10.95 10.45
CA GLY A 45 -22.21 -10.65 11.18
C GLY A 45 -22.37 -9.19 11.60
N THR A 46 -21.48 -8.29 11.16
CA THR A 46 -21.60 -6.84 11.38
C THR A 46 -22.26 -6.16 10.19
N ASN A 47 -22.64 -4.88 10.33
CA ASN A 47 -23.12 -4.05 9.23
C ASN A 47 -22.02 -3.69 8.19
N LEU A 48 -20.77 -4.07 8.45
CA LEU A 48 -19.65 -3.90 7.52
C LEU A 48 -19.48 -5.09 6.57
N GLU A 49 -20.22 -6.19 6.79
CA GLU A 49 -20.13 -7.35 5.92
C GLU A 49 -20.56 -6.99 4.49
N GLY A 50 -19.72 -7.35 3.50
CA GLY A 50 -19.96 -7.05 2.09
C GLY A 50 -19.68 -5.60 1.68
N LYS A 51 -19.19 -4.74 2.58
CA LYS A 51 -18.66 -3.41 2.23
C LYS A 51 -17.32 -3.52 1.51
N SER A 52 -17.00 -2.50 0.71
CA SER A 52 -15.67 -2.36 0.11
C SER A 52 -14.60 -2.10 1.18
N ILE A 53 -13.34 -2.37 0.85
CA ILE A 53 -12.24 -2.13 1.79
C ILE A 53 -12.12 -0.64 2.13
N GLU A 54 -12.38 0.25 1.17
CA GLU A 54 -12.37 1.70 1.34
C GLU A 54 -13.47 2.17 2.28
N GLU A 55 -14.69 1.63 2.15
CA GLU A 55 -15.80 1.93 3.06
C GLU A 55 -15.46 1.47 4.49
N ILE A 56 -14.85 0.29 4.65
CA ILE A 56 -14.44 -0.22 5.95
C ILE A 56 -13.34 0.65 6.55
N CYS A 57 -12.28 0.96 5.81
CA CYS A 57 -11.20 1.82 6.29
C CYS A 57 -11.69 3.22 6.70
N LYS A 58 -12.69 3.78 6.02
CA LYS A 58 -13.32 5.06 6.40
C LYS A 58 -14.15 4.97 7.68
N ALA A 59 -14.74 3.81 7.97
CA ALA A 59 -15.57 3.58 9.16
C ALA A 59 -14.79 2.95 10.34
N ALA A 60 -13.52 2.61 10.14
CA ALA A 60 -12.75 1.79 11.06
C ALA A 60 -12.24 2.57 12.29
N GLU A 61 -13.09 2.70 13.31
CA GLU A 61 -12.69 3.25 14.61
C GLU A 61 -12.04 2.20 15.52
N ALA A 62 -12.52 0.94 15.45
CA ALA A 62 -12.00 -0.15 16.26
C ALA A 62 -10.60 -0.58 15.79
N PRO A 63 -9.62 -0.80 16.71
CA PRO A 63 -8.26 -1.18 16.34
C PRO A 63 -8.17 -2.43 15.44
N ALA A 64 -9.03 -3.42 15.65
CA ALA A 64 -9.04 -4.63 14.82
C ALA A 64 -9.39 -4.32 13.36
N LEU A 65 -10.40 -3.49 13.12
CA LEU A 65 -10.80 -3.06 11.77
C LEU A 65 -9.76 -2.13 11.17
N ARG A 66 -9.26 -1.16 11.95
CA ARG A 66 -8.27 -0.19 11.47
C ARG A 66 -6.97 -0.87 11.04
N ASN A 67 -6.45 -1.76 11.89
CA ASN A 67 -5.15 -2.39 11.66
C ASN A 67 -5.21 -3.47 10.58
N ASN A 68 -6.24 -4.31 10.58
CA ASN A 68 -6.36 -5.40 9.58
C ASN A 68 -6.95 -4.91 8.26
N GLY A 69 -7.92 -3.98 8.30
CA GLY A 69 -8.45 -3.29 7.13
C GLY A 69 -7.38 -2.45 6.43
N GLY A 70 -6.68 -1.60 7.19
CA GLY A 70 -5.53 -0.85 6.68
C GLY A 70 -4.41 -1.77 6.18
N GLY A 71 -4.13 -2.87 6.89
CA GLY A 71 -3.19 -3.88 6.44
C GLY A 71 -3.55 -4.46 5.07
N HIS A 72 -4.80 -4.89 4.88
CA HIS A 72 -5.27 -5.41 3.59
C HIS A 72 -5.23 -4.34 2.49
N TYR A 73 -5.72 -3.13 2.75
CA TYR A 73 -5.73 -2.02 1.80
C TYR A 73 -4.32 -1.67 1.32
N ASN A 74 -3.41 -1.44 2.27
CA ASN A 74 -2.04 -1.01 1.98
C ASN A 74 -1.28 -2.05 1.16
N HIS A 75 -1.37 -3.33 1.54
CA HIS A 75 -0.65 -4.40 0.83
C HIS A 75 -1.26 -4.68 -0.55
N SER A 76 -2.58 -4.60 -0.70
CA SER A 76 -3.22 -4.78 -2.00
C SER A 76 -2.71 -3.74 -3.01
N LEU A 77 -2.65 -2.47 -2.60
CA LEU A 77 -2.05 -1.41 -3.41
C LEU A 77 -0.55 -1.66 -3.65
N PHE A 78 0.21 -2.07 -2.62
CA PHE A 78 1.64 -2.31 -2.73
C PHE A 78 1.98 -3.36 -3.80
N TRP A 79 1.23 -4.46 -3.87
CA TRP A 79 1.43 -5.49 -4.89
C TRP A 79 1.04 -5.00 -6.29
N GLU A 80 -0.05 -4.25 -6.41
CA GLU A 80 -0.54 -3.74 -7.70
C GLU A 80 0.44 -2.77 -8.35
N ILE A 81 1.10 -1.90 -7.58
CA ILE A 81 1.98 -0.85 -8.12
C ILE A 81 3.42 -1.31 -8.38
N LEU A 82 3.79 -2.52 -7.96
CA LEU A 82 5.11 -3.08 -8.23
C LEU A 82 5.14 -3.74 -9.60
N THR A 83 6.08 -3.32 -10.43
CA THR A 83 6.23 -3.84 -11.80
C THR A 83 7.65 -4.36 -12.01
N PRO A 84 7.84 -5.67 -12.26
CA PRO A 84 9.12 -6.21 -12.69
C PRO A 84 9.66 -5.47 -13.91
N ASN A 85 10.91 -5.01 -13.86
CA ASN A 85 11.51 -4.17 -14.90
C ASN A 85 10.70 -2.88 -15.20
N GLY A 86 10.06 -2.32 -14.17
CA GLY A 86 9.27 -1.10 -14.27
C GLY A 86 10.07 0.14 -14.74
N ALA A 87 9.37 1.26 -14.87
CA ALA A 87 9.95 2.49 -15.40
C ALA A 87 11.07 3.03 -14.49
N LYS A 88 12.13 3.57 -15.10
CA LYS A 88 13.25 4.22 -14.38
C LYS A 88 12.90 5.63 -13.90
N GLU A 89 11.94 6.26 -14.55
CA GLU A 89 11.43 7.59 -14.25
C GLU A 89 9.89 7.58 -14.34
N PRO A 90 9.20 8.47 -13.60
CA PRO A 90 7.76 8.62 -13.75
C PRO A 90 7.39 9.06 -15.16
N VAL A 91 6.21 8.66 -15.63
CA VAL A 91 5.69 9.00 -16.96
C VAL A 91 4.28 9.57 -16.88
N GLY A 92 3.80 10.21 -17.95
CA GLY A 92 2.42 10.71 -18.05
C GLY A 92 2.03 11.69 -16.93
N ASN A 93 0.82 11.53 -16.40
CA ASN A 93 0.25 12.45 -15.41
C ASN A 93 1.03 12.47 -14.09
N VAL A 94 1.58 11.33 -13.66
CA VAL A 94 2.38 11.28 -12.42
C VAL A 94 3.71 12.03 -12.59
N LYS A 95 4.35 11.97 -13.77
CA LYS A 95 5.52 12.80 -14.06
C LYS A 95 5.18 14.28 -13.89
N LYS A 96 4.12 14.74 -14.55
CA LYS A 96 3.70 16.15 -14.47
C LYS A 96 3.43 16.61 -13.03
N ALA A 97 2.77 15.76 -12.23
CA ALA A 97 2.52 16.07 -10.82
C ALA A 97 3.83 16.17 -10.00
N ILE A 98 4.78 15.26 -10.24
CA ILE A 98 6.09 15.28 -9.59
C ILE A 98 6.95 16.48 -10.05
N GLU A 99 6.88 16.87 -11.32
CA GLU A 99 7.54 18.10 -11.79
C GLU A 99 6.98 19.33 -11.06
N ASN A 100 5.66 19.44 -10.92
CA ASN A 100 5.01 20.52 -10.16
C ASN A 100 5.36 20.50 -8.66
N TYR A 101 5.63 19.32 -8.08
CA TYR A 101 6.09 19.17 -6.70
C TYR A 101 7.52 19.72 -6.48
N GLY A 102 8.32 19.78 -7.54
CA GLY A 102 9.73 20.23 -7.50
C GLY A 102 10.73 19.28 -8.16
N GLY A 103 10.25 18.32 -8.96
CA GLY A 103 11.08 17.42 -9.78
C GLY A 103 11.36 16.06 -9.15
N PHE A 104 11.79 15.10 -9.97
CA PHE A 104 11.95 13.70 -9.57
C PHE A 104 13.02 13.49 -8.50
N GLU A 105 14.16 14.19 -8.56
CA GLU A 105 15.22 14.07 -7.55
C GLU A 105 14.76 14.57 -6.18
N LYS A 106 14.04 15.70 -6.15
CA LYS A 106 13.45 16.22 -4.90
C LYS A 106 12.43 15.24 -4.33
N PHE A 107 11.51 14.74 -5.17
CA PHE A 107 10.55 13.70 -4.77
C PHE A 107 11.25 12.47 -4.18
N LYS A 108 12.28 11.94 -4.84
CA LYS A 108 13.00 10.75 -4.39
C LYS A 108 13.67 10.97 -3.04
N ALA A 109 14.30 12.13 -2.84
CA ALA A 109 14.92 12.50 -1.57
C ALA A 109 13.88 12.60 -0.44
N ASP A 110 12.80 13.36 -0.66
CA ASP A 110 11.78 13.60 0.34
C ASP A 110 10.98 12.32 0.68
N PHE A 111 10.69 11.48 -0.31
CA PHE A 111 9.99 10.21 -0.12
C PHE A 111 10.85 9.23 0.69
N SER A 112 12.14 9.16 0.34
CA SER A 112 13.11 8.32 1.06
C SER A 112 13.28 8.77 2.50
N GLU A 113 13.31 10.08 2.76
CA GLU A 113 13.38 10.63 4.11
C GLU A 113 12.09 10.35 4.91
N ALA A 114 10.92 10.51 4.30
CA ALA A 114 9.63 10.19 4.94
C ALA A 114 9.53 8.70 5.33
N ALA A 115 10.05 7.79 4.48
CA ALA A 115 10.12 6.36 4.78
C ALA A 115 11.13 6.06 5.90
N LYS A 116 12.32 6.65 5.84
CA LYS A 116 13.41 6.42 6.80
C LYS A 116 13.08 6.95 8.20
N THR A 117 12.41 8.08 8.29
CA THR A 117 12.12 8.77 9.56
C THR A 117 10.85 8.28 10.24
N ARG A 118 10.08 7.40 9.59
CA ARG A 118 8.95 6.70 10.23
C ARG A 118 9.49 5.79 11.33
N PHE A 119 9.40 6.25 12.58
CA PHE A 119 9.79 5.45 13.73
C PHE A 119 8.80 4.31 13.98
N GLY A 120 9.31 3.08 14.06
CA GLY A 120 8.49 1.88 14.22
C GLY A 120 7.96 1.35 12.88
N SER A 121 6.86 0.59 12.94
CA SER A 121 6.17 0.12 11.74
C SER A 121 5.43 1.28 11.06
N GLY A 122 5.30 1.22 9.73
CA GLY A 122 4.53 2.21 9.00
C GLY A 122 4.79 2.19 7.49
N TRP A 123 4.26 3.21 6.83
CA TRP A 123 4.30 3.39 5.38
C TRP A 123 4.67 4.82 5.01
N ALA A 124 5.29 5.01 3.85
CA ALA A 124 5.44 6.29 3.18
C ALA A 124 4.58 6.31 1.91
N TRP A 125 3.95 7.45 1.64
CA TRP A 125 2.94 7.59 0.60
C TRP A 125 3.19 8.81 -0.27
N LEU A 126 2.87 8.68 -1.55
CA LEU A 126 2.64 9.79 -2.46
C LEU A 126 1.13 9.94 -2.61
N CYS A 127 0.57 10.97 -1.99
CA CYS A 127 -0.87 11.22 -1.95
C CYS A 127 -1.24 12.36 -2.90
N LYS A 128 -2.40 12.23 -3.55
CA LYS A 128 -2.98 13.31 -4.35
C LYS A 128 -3.94 14.11 -3.48
N LYS A 129 -3.76 15.43 -3.46
CA LYS A 129 -4.68 16.39 -2.82
C LYS A 129 -5.91 16.66 -3.68
N GLU A 130 -6.95 17.22 -3.07
CA GLU A 130 -8.18 17.61 -3.77
C GLU A 130 -7.91 18.63 -4.90
N ASN A 131 -6.95 19.53 -4.72
CA ASN A 131 -6.53 20.50 -5.73
C ASN A 131 -5.72 19.89 -6.89
N GLY A 132 -5.44 18.59 -6.86
CA GLY A 132 -4.69 17.86 -7.89
C GLY A 132 -3.16 17.88 -7.72
N GLU A 133 -2.63 18.61 -6.74
CA GLU A 133 -1.22 18.53 -6.35
C GLU A 133 -0.93 17.21 -5.63
N VAL A 134 0.36 16.88 -5.51
CA VAL A 134 0.82 15.73 -4.74
C VAL A 134 1.53 16.16 -3.48
N GLU A 135 1.46 15.31 -2.46
CA GLU A 135 2.24 15.43 -1.23
C GLU A 135 2.83 14.10 -0.83
N ILE A 136 3.90 14.18 -0.04
CA ILE A 136 4.52 13.04 0.59
C ILE A 136 4.11 13.05 2.06
N CYS A 137 3.62 11.92 2.55
CA CYS A 137 3.32 11.75 3.96
C CYS A 137 3.72 10.34 4.43
N SER A 138 3.66 10.10 5.74
CA SER A 138 3.88 8.77 6.31
C SER A 138 2.85 8.47 7.37
N THR A 139 2.47 7.19 7.48
CA THR A 139 1.49 6.71 8.46
C THR A 139 2.11 5.65 9.37
N PRO A 140 1.89 5.69 10.69
CA PRO A 140 2.22 4.60 11.60
C PRO A 140 1.30 3.39 11.42
#